data_AF-A0A068TPN3-F1
#
_entry.id   AF-A0A068TPN3-F1
#
_cell.length_a   1.000
_cell.length_b   1.000
_cell.length_c   1.000
_cell.angle_alpha   90.00
_cell.angle_beta   90.00
_cell.angle_gamma   90.00
#
_symmetry.space_group_name_H-M   'P 1'
#
loop_
_entity.id
_entity.type
_entity.pdbx_description
1 polymer ?
#
loop_
_entity_poly.entity_id
_entity_poly.type
_entity_poly.pdbx_seq_one_letter_code
_entity_poly.pdbx_strand_id
1 'polypeptide(L)'
;MILMMARPLLNCGGGGTCGTCIVEVVEGRELLSPRTEKEKEKLKRNPRNWRLACQTTVGKPDSTGLVVIQQLPEWKMHEWNYGKQPPPEDASCYFL
;
A
#
# COMPACT_ATOMS: atom_id res chain seq x y z
N MET A 1 -30.33 18.70 -11.38
CA MET A 1 -29.11 17.85 -11.44
C MET A 1 -28.57 17.78 -10.02
N ILE A 2 -28.94 16.72 -9.29
CA ILE A 2 -28.59 16.58 -7.86
C ILE A 2 -27.07 16.48 -7.78
N LEU A 3 -26.48 17.46 -7.11
CA LEU A 3 -25.07 17.54 -6.77
C LEU A 3 -24.78 16.46 -5.71
N MET A 4 -24.71 15.20 -6.12
CA MET A 4 -24.18 14.11 -5.29
C MET A 4 -22.66 14.27 -5.17
N MET A 5 -22.22 15.26 -4.42
CA MET A 5 -20.85 15.36 -3.93
C MET A 5 -20.76 14.54 -2.65
N ALA A 6 -21.04 13.24 -2.74
CA ALA A 6 -20.60 12.31 -1.71
C ALA A 6 -19.07 12.39 -1.71
N ARG A 7 -18.49 13.05 -0.71
CA ARG A 7 -17.04 13.24 -0.56
C ARG A 7 -16.29 11.96 -0.96
N PRO A 8 -15.55 11.94 -2.08
CA PRO A 8 -14.66 10.83 -2.42
C PRO A 8 -13.47 10.70 -1.45
N LEU A 9 -13.40 11.60 -0.45
CA LEU A 9 -12.23 11.88 0.37
C LEU A 9 -11.95 10.80 1.42
N LEU A 10 -12.96 10.02 1.84
CA LEU A 10 -12.79 9.03 2.92
C LEU A 10 -12.86 7.58 2.44
N ASN A 11 -13.49 7.32 1.28
CA ASN A 11 -13.52 5.99 0.68
C ASN A 11 -13.76 6.11 -0.83
N CYS A 12 -12.79 5.63 -1.64
CA CYS A 12 -12.87 5.64 -3.10
C CYS A 12 -13.45 4.35 -3.72
N GLY A 13 -13.96 3.42 -2.91
CA GLY A 13 -14.56 2.15 -3.38
C GLY A 13 -13.58 1.25 -4.14
N GLY A 14 -12.29 1.29 -3.80
CA GLY A 14 -11.25 0.58 -4.56
C GLY A 14 -10.75 1.32 -5.80
N GLY A 15 -11.06 2.61 -5.94
CA GLY A 15 -10.54 3.45 -7.01
C GLY A 15 -9.06 3.84 -6.88
N GLY A 16 -8.37 3.49 -5.79
CA GLY A 16 -6.94 3.78 -5.58
C GLY A 16 -6.58 5.26 -5.32
N THR A 17 -7.56 6.15 -5.14
CA THR A 17 -7.31 7.61 -5.04
C THR A 17 -7.27 8.13 -3.59
N CYS A 18 -8.08 7.57 -2.69
CA CYS A 18 -8.20 8.08 -1.31
C CYS A 18 -6.99 7.75 -0.42
N GLY A 19 -6.31 6.62 -0.63
CA GLY A 19 -5.18 6.21 0.21
C GLY A 19 -5.56 5.70 1.61
N THR A 20 -6.83 5.40 1.88
CA THR A 20 -7.29 4.91 3.19
C THR A 20 -7.03 3.42 3.42
N CYS A 21 -6.55 2.71 2.39
CA CYS A 21 -6.23 1.28 2.43
C CYS A 21 -4.72 1.02 2.29
N ILE A 22 -3.89 1.99 2.72
CA ILE A 22 -2.44 1.79 2.75
C ILE A 22 -2.12 0.79 3.85
N VAL A 23 -1.39 -0.24 3.48
CA VAL A 23 -0.91 -1.29 4.39
C VAL A 23 0.56 -1.57 4.11
N GLU A 24 1.23 -2.16 5.08
CA GLU A 24 2.58 -2.67 4.92
C GLU A 24 2.55 -4.19 4.73
N VAL A 25 3.24 -4.65 3.70
CA VAL A 25 3.51 -6.08 3.49
C VAL A 25 4.78 -6.42 4.24
N VAL A 26 4.65 -7.21 5.28
CA VAL A 26 5.77 -7.69 6.10
C VAL A 26 6.41 -8.90 5.43
N GLU A 27 5.60 -9.84 4.94
CA GLU A 27 6.05 -11.07 4.27
C GLU A 27 5.09 -11.43 3.12
N GLY A 28 5.57 -12.23 2.15
CA GLY A 28 4.75 -12.76 1.05
C GLY A 28 4.55 -11.80 -0.12
N ARG A 29 5.48 -10.86 -0.37
CA ARG A 29 5.39 -9.87 -1.45
C ARG A 29 5.37 -10.51 -2.84
N GLU A 30 6.07 -11.63 -3.00
CA GLU A 30 6.15 -12.44 -4.21
C GLU A 30 4.81 -13.05 -4.62
N LEU A 31 3.89 -13.22 -3.67
CA LEU A 31 2.53 -13.70 -3.92
C LEU A 31 1.61 -12.57 -4.39
N LEU A 32 2.05 -11.32 -4.42
CA LEU A 32 1.20 -10.19 -4.75
C LEU A 32 1.35 -9.79 -6.22
N SER A 33 0.26 -9.26 -6.79
CA SER A 33 0.32 -8.63 -8.11
C SER A 33 1.37 -7.51 -8.13
N PRO A 34 2.00 -7.25 -9.30
CA PRO A 34 2.82 -6.07 -9.50
C PRO A 34 2.04 -4.79 -9.18
N ARG A 35 2.76 -3.74 -8.78
CA ARG A 35 2.12 -2.47 -8.43
C ARG A 35 1.44 -1.84 -9.63
N THR A 36 0.18 -1.45 -9.45
CA THR A 36 -0.58 -0.71 -10.46
C THR A 36 -0.03 0.71 -10.62
N GLU A 37 -0.38 1.40 -11.71
CA GLU A 37 0.03 2.81 -11.91
C GLU A 37 -0.47 3.72 -10.78
N LYS A 38 -1.68 3.46 -10.26
CA LYS A 38 -2.24 4.19 -9.11
C LYS A 38 -1.40 3.99 -7.85
N GLU A 39 -0.92 2.76 -7.61
CA GLU A 39 0.00 2.49 -6.51
C GLU A 39 1.36 3.17 -6.72
N LYS A 40 1.89 3.17 -7.95
CA LYS A 40 3.16 3.85 -8.24
C LYS A 40 3.07 5.35 -8.00
N GLU A 41 1.96 5.98 -8.38
CA GLU A 41 1.74 7.41 -8.17
C GLU A 41 1.49 7.73 -6.69
N LYS A 42 0.51 7.08 -6.05
CA LYS A 42 0.06 7.40 -4.70
C LYS A 42 1.13 7.14 -3.63
N LEU A 43 1.90 6.08 -3.82
CA LEU A 43 2.93 5.63 -2.88
C LEU A 43 4.35 5.89 -3.43
N LYS A 44 4.51 6.86 -4.36
CA LYS A 44 5.80 7.20 -5.00
C LYS A 44 6.90 7.53 -3.99
N ARG A 45 6.51 8.15 -2.88
CA ARG A 45 7.43 8.57 -1.82
C ARG A 45 7.55 7.54 -0.71
N ASN A 46 6.76 6.47 -0.70
CA ASN A 46 6.66 5.50 0.39
C ASN A 46 7.60 4.30 0.19
N PRO A 47 7.88 3.52 1.25
CA PRO A 47 8.61 2.27 1.14
C PRO A 47 7.98 1.32 0.12
N ARG A 48 8.81 0.52 -0.55
CA ARG A 48 8.34 -0.38 -1.62
C ARG A 48 7.42 -1.48 -1.11
N ASN A 49 7.55 -1.87 0.15
CA ASN A 49 6.72 -2.87 0.82
C ASN A 49 5.33 -2.33 1.22
N TRP A 50 5.06 -1.03 1.05
CA TRP A 50 3.71 -0.49 1.22
C TRP A 50 2.86 -0.75 -0.02
N ARG A 51 1.58 -1.05 0.20
CA ARG A 51 0.60 -1.35 -0.86
C ARG A 51 -0.70 -0.62 -0.61
N LEU A 52 -1.45 -0.36 -1.69
CA LEU A 52 -2.88 -0.09 -1.57
C LEU A 52 -3.57 -1.45 -1.58
N ALA A 53 -4.12 -1.88 -0.44
CA ALA A 53 -4.77 -3.18 -0.32
C ALA A 53 -5.89 -3.34 -1.37
N CYS A 54 -6.61 -2.26 -1.69
CA CYS A 54 -7.68 -2.29 -2.68
C CYS A 54 -7.23 -2.44 -4.14
N GLN A 55 -5.93 -2.31 -4.43
CA GLN A 55 -5.36 -2.49 -5.79
C GLN A 55 -4.53 -3.76 -5.91
N THR A 56 -4.38 -4.52 -4.82
CA THR A 56 -3.49 -5.66 -4.74
C THR A 56 -4.30 -6.95 -4.85
N THR A 57 -3.89 -7.84 -5.74
CA THR A 57 -4.43 -9.20 -5.82
C THR A 57 -3.44 -10.15 -5.18
N VAL A 58 -3.96 -11.06 -4.35
CA VAL A 58 -3.16 -12.13 -3.73
C VAL A 58 -3.23 -13.36 -4.61
N GLY A 59 -2.06 -13.79 -5.08
CA GLY A 59 -1.87 -15.05 -5.76
C GLY A 59 -2.52 -15.15 -7.14
N LYS A 60 -2.57 -16.39 -7.59
CA LYS A 60 -3.31 -16.92 -8.73
C LYS A 60 -4.13 -18.12 -8.23
N PRO A 61 -5.07 -18.66 -9.02
CA PRO A 61 -5.88 -19.81 -8.58
C PRO A 61 -5.08 -21.04 -8.11
N ASP A 62 -3.84 -21.20 -8.60
CA ASP A 62 -2.91 -22.28 -8.32
C ASP A 62 -1.87 -21.96 -7.24
N SER A 63 -1.80 -20.71 -6.77
CA SER A 63 -0.79 -20.31 -5.78
C SER A 63 -1.20 -20.69 -4.36
N THR A 64 -0.21 -21.07 -3.55
CA THR A 64 -0.35 -21.27 -2.10
C THR A 64 0.77 -20.51 -1.39
N GLY A 65 0.52 -20.08 -0.16
CA GLY A 65 1.52 -19.39 0.64
C GLY A 65 0.89 -18.52 1.72
N LEU A 66 1.73 -17.73 2.39
CA LEU A 66 1.36 -16.84 3.48
C LEU A 66 1.72 -15.40 3.11
N VAL A 67 0.80 -14.47 3.38
CA VAL A 67 1.07 -13.04 3.31
C VAL A 67 0.83 -12.45 4.70
N VAL A 68 1.83 -11.77 5.23
CA VAL A 68 1.72 -11.08 6.52
C VAL A 68 1.56 -9.59 6.26
N ILE A 69 0.45 -9.02 6.69
CA ILE A 69 0.09 -7.62 6.48
C ILE A 69 0.01 -6.92 7.83
N GLN A 70 0.66 -5.76 7.93
CA GLN A 70 0.54 -4.87 9.08
C GLN A 70 -0.31 -3.65 8.69
N GLN A 71 -1.34 -3.36 9.48
CA GLN A 71 -2.00 -2.05 9.42
C GLN A 71 -1.03 -1.00 9.96
N LEU A 72 -0.84 0.07 9.19
CA LEU A 72 0.04 1.15 9.59
C LEU A 72 -0.64 1.97 10.69
N PRO A 73 -0.08 2.03 11.90
CA PRO A 73 -0.57 2.95 12.90
C PRO A 73 -0.27 4.39 12.45
N GLU A 74 -1.09 5.34 12.90
CA GLU A 74 -1.06 6.73 12.44
C GLU A 74 0.35 7.37 12.52
N TRP A 75 1.10 7.07 13.59
CA TRP A 75 2.46 7.57 13.80
C TRP A 75 3.45 7.14 12.70
N LYS A 76 3.34 5.91 12.18
CA LYS A 76 4.22 5.38 11.13
C LYS A 76 3.99 6.08 9.78
N MET A 77 2.78 6.59 9.55
CA MET A 77 2.45 7.41 8.37
C MET A 77 3.00 8.84 8.51
N HIS A 78 2.96 9.42 9.72
CA HIS A 78 3.47 10.77 9.99
C HIS A 78 5.00 10.85 9.99
N GLU A 79 5.70 9.85 10.55
CA GLU A 79 7.16 9.78 10.51
C GLU A 79 7.68 9.74 9.07
N TRP A 80 6.96 9.07 8.17
CA TRP A 80 7.35 8.97 6.77
C TRP A 80 7.16 10.28 5.97
N ASN A 81 6.31 11.19 6.43
CA ASN A 81 6.13 12.50 5.79
C ASN A 81 7.34 13.43 6.00
N TYR A 82 8.20 13.18 7.00
CA TYR A 82 9.38 13.99 7.28
C TYR A 82 10.62 13.46 6.53
N GLY A 83 10.71 13.77 5.24
CA GLY A 83 11.96 14.13 4.57
C GLY A 83 13.14 13.14 4.56
N LYS A 84 12.94 11.83 4.72
CA LYS A 84 14.02 10.86 4.53
C LYS A 84 13.99 10.28 3.12
N GLN A 85 15.18 10.15 2.52
CA GLN A 85 15.37 9.46 1.25
C GLN A 85 14.69 8.07 1.31
N PRO A 86 14.14 7.57 0.17
CA PRO A 86 13.55 6.23 0.15
C PRO A 86 14.56 5.21 0.71
N PRO A 87 14.12 4.18 1.44
CA PRO A 87 15.03 3.22 2.03
C PRO A 87 15.83 2.57 0.89
N PRO A 88 17.11 2.22 1.13
CA PRO A 88 17.88 1.37 0.24
C PRO A 88 17.06 0.14 -0.19
N GLU A 89 17.24 -0.31 -1.43
CA GLU A 89 16.41 -1.34 -2.09
C GLU A 89 16.42 -2.70 -1.37
N ASP A 90 17.31 -2.87 -0.39
CA ASP A 90 17.63 -4.07 0.39
C ASP A 90 17.28 -3.98 1.89
N ALA A 91 16.69 -2.87 2.37
CA ALA A 91 16.46 -2.64 3.81
C ALA A 91 15.40 -3.55 4.46
N SER A 92 14.74 -4.45 3.72
CA SER A 92 13.76 -5.39 4.28
C SER A 92 14.38 -6.59 5.01
N CYS A 93 15.71 -6.74 5.01
CA CYS A 93 16.38 -7.93 5.56
C CYS A 93 17.15 -7.72 6.88
N TYR A 94 17.13 -6.53 7.50
CA TYR A 94 17.99 -6.24 8.67
C TYR A 94 17.25 -6.00 9.99
N PHE A 95 15.96 -6.34 10.08
CA PHE A 95 15.25 -6.39 11.37
C PHE A 95 14.96 -7.85 11.74
N LEU A 96 16.04 -8.59 12.01
CA LEU A 96 16.07 -9.69 12.98
C LEU A 96 16.80 -9.18 14.22
#